data_AF-A0A350CQX6-F1
#
_entry.id   AF-A0A350CQX6-F1
#
_cell.length_a   1.000
_cell.length_b   1.000
_cell.length_c   1.000
_cell.angle_alpha   90.00
_cell.angle_beta   90.00
_cell.angle_gamma   90.00
#
_symmetry.space_group_name_H-M   'P 1'
#
loop_
_entity.id
_entity.type
_entity.pdbx_description
1 polymer ?
#
loop_
_entity_poly.entity_id
_entity_poly.type
_entity_poly.pdbx_seq_one_letter_code
_entity_poly.pdbx_strand_id
1 'polypeptide(L)'
;MSCDRVGNTLLAKFSTQGASDVCLHIPANIVFWLIKHLPVNQDPTLQAPPPPPQVTQFDWQNPNNPKAISLNCRELPGKLRMAFNLDRKPDLVLVLDRSNVELLRQILVMYSRELIDLDA
;
A
#
# COMPACT_ATOMS: atom_id res chain seq x y z
N MET A 1 2.34 -4.07 7.13
CA MET A 1 3.11 -2.86 6.74
C MET A 1 4.00 -2.45 7.89
N SER A 2 4.93 -1.51 7.72
CA SER A 2 5.80 -1.02 8.80
C SER A 2 6.41 0.33 8.41
N CYS A 3 6.49 1.28 9.35
CA CYS A 3 7.12 2.59 9.12
C CYS A 3 8.61 2.58 9.45
N ASP A 4 9.39 3.42 8.77
CA ASP A 4 10.75 3.72 9.21
C ASP A 4 10.73 4.57 10.50
N ARG A 5 11.86 4.60 11.23
CA ARG A 5 11.94 5.32 12.51
C ARG A 5 11.71 6.83 12.39
N VAL A 6 11.91 7.39 11.20
CA VAL A 6 11.76 8.82 10.94
C VAL A 6 10.33 9.18 10.53
N GLY A 7 9.55 8.22 10.02
CA GLY A 7 8.19 8.46 9.51
C GLY A 7 8.17 8.98 8.06
N ASN A 8 9.24 8.79 7.30
CA ASN A 8 9.35 9.20 5.89
C ASN A 8 8.77 8.18 4.92
N THR A 9 8.82 6.88 5.29
CA THR A 9 8.40 5.82 4.39
C THR A 9 7.71 4.67 5.10
N LEU A 10 6.70 4.13 4.44
CA LEU A 10 5.99 2.92 4.80
C LEU A 10 6.46 1.76 3.92
N LEU A 11 7.05 0.73 4.52
CA LEU A 11 7.26 -0.55 3.85
C LEU A 11 5.94 -1.32 3.78
N ALA A 12 5.45 -1.50 2.56
CA ALA A 12 4.24 -2.26 2.28
C ALA A 12 4.58 -3.59 1.62
N LYS A 13 3.91 -4.66 2.08
CA LYS A 13 4.05 -6.02 1.56
C LYS A 13 2.69 -6.47 1.03
N PHE A 14 2.68 -6.99 -0.18
CA PHE A 14 1.49 -7.44 -0.88
C PHE A 14 1.65 -8.91 -1.24
N SER A 15 0.66 -9.72 -0.85
CA SER A 15 0.59 -11.10 -1.30
C SER A 15 -0.01 -11.18 -2.69
N THR A 16 0.61 -11.98 -3.54
CA THR A 16 0.21 -12.17 -4.93
C THR A 16 -0.40 -13.56 -5.09
N GLN A 17 -1.31 -13.71 -6.05
CA GLN A 17 -1.84 -15.02 -6.41
C GLN A 17 -0.91 -15.66 -7.45
N GLY A 18 -0.29 -16.79 -7.11
CA GLY A 18 0.56 -17.56 -8.03
C GLY A 18 1.99 -17.03 -8.19
N ALA A 19 2.41 -16.06 -7.38
CA ALA A 19 3.80 -15.59 -7.31
C ALA A 19 4.22 -15.34 -5.85
N SER A 20 5.47 -14.92 -5.65
CA SER A 20 5.97 -14.51 -4.34
C SER A 20 5.34 -13.18 -3.90
N ASP A 21 5.30 -12.96 -2.58
CA ASP A 21 4.96 -11.64 -2.02
C ASP A 21 5.91 -10.56 -2.57
N VAL A 22 5.39 -9.35 -2.69
CA VAL A 22 6.14 -8.18 -3.17
C VAL A 22 6.18 -7.12 -2.08
N CYS A 23 7.38 -6.60 -1.80
CA CYS A 23 7.62 -5.51 -0.88
C CYS A 23 8.00 -4.24 -1.66
N LEU A 24 7.47 -3.08 -1.26
CA LEU A 24 7.95 -1.78 -1.74
C LEU A 24 7.88 -0.71 -0.65
N HIS A 25 8.80 0.24 -0.74
CA HIS A 25 8.79 1.44 0.08
C HIS A 25 7.88 2.49 -0.54
N ILE A 26 6.87 2.93 0.22
CA ILE A 26 5.93 3.97 -0.18
C ILE A 26 6.28 5.23 0.61
N PRO A 27 6.63 6.34 -0.05
CA PRO A 27 6.83 7.63 0.62
C PRO A 27 5.57 8.11 1.35
N ALA A 28 5.74 8.83 2.46
CA ALA A 28 4.65 9.31 3.30
C ALA A 28 3.63 10.16 2.53
N ASN A 29 4.06 11.04 1.62
CA ASN A 29 3.16 11.86 0.80
C ASN A 29 2.21 11.01 -0.07
N ILE A 30 2.69 9.89 -0.65
CA ILE A 30 1.82 8.95 -1.39
C ILE A 30 0.84 8.27 -0.42
N VAL A 31 1.26 7.93 0.80
CA VAL A 31 0.37 7.36 1.83
C VAL A 31 -0.72 8.36 2.21
N PHE A 32 -0.39 9.62 2.47
CA PHE A 32 -1.38 10.65 2.81
C PHE A 32 -2.31 10.96 1.63
N TRP A 33 -1.78 10.97 0.40
CA TRP A 33 -2.62 11.08 -0.79
C TRP A 33 -3.61 9.92 -0.90
N LEU A 34 -3.15 8.68 -0.66
CA LEU A 34 -4.00 7.49 -0.64
C LEU A 34 -5.10 7.59 0.42
N ILE A 35 -4.78 7.98 1.65
CA ILE A 35 -5.78 8.14 2.72
C ILE A 35 -6.88 9.12 2.31
N LYS A 36 -6.53 10.21 1.63
CA LYS A 36 -7.46 11.25 1.17
C LYS A 36 -8.33 10.82 -0.03
N HIS A 37 -7.85 9.89 -0.87
CA HIS A 37 -8.47 9.57 -2.16
C HIS A 37 -8.95 8.11 -2.32
N LEU A 38 -8.62 7.21 -1.41
CA LEU A 38 -9.13 5.84 -1.44
C LEU A 38 -10.65 5.84 -1.25
N PRO A 39 -11.40 5.05 -2.04
CA PRO A 39 -12.84 4.97 -1.90
C PRO A 39 -13.19 4.35 -0.53
N VAL A 40 -14.20 4.92 0.12
CA VAL A 40 -14.72 4.42 1.40
C VAL A 40 -15.66 3.25 1.11
N ASN A 41 -15.55 2.16 1.88
CA ASN A 41 -16.51 1.08 1.78
C ASN A 41 -17.95 1.55 2.12
N GLN A 42 -18.88 1.29 1.21
CA GLN A 42 -20.32 1.54 1.39
C GLN A 42 -21.12 0.24 1.56
N ASP A 43 -20.49 -0.92 1.40
CA ASP A 43 -21.14 -2.23 1.47
C ASP A 43 -21.07 -2.79 2.90
N PRO A 44 -22.20 -2.87 3.63
CA PRO A 44 -22.24 -3.41 4.99
C PRO A 44 -22.04 -4.92 5.05
N THR A 45 -22.13 -5.62 3.91
CA THR A 45 -21.97 -7.08 3.80
C THR A 45 -20.59 -7.50 3.31
N LEU A 46 -19.67 -6.53 3.16
CA LEU A 46 -18.33 -6.78 2.66
C LEU A 46 -17.59 -7.77 3.56
N GLN A 47 -17.20 -8.91 2.99
CA GLN A 47 -16.42 -9.92 3.70
C GLN A 47 -14.99 -9.43 3.91
N ALA A 48 -14.44 -9.70 5.10
CA ALA A 48 -13.05 -9.43 5.38
C ALA A 48 -12.15 -10.27 4.45
N PRO A 49 -11.08 -9.68 3.89
CA PRO A 49 -10.11 -10.44 3.12
C PRO A 49 -9.29 -11.38 4.03
N PRO A 50 -8.54 -12.33 3.46
CA PRO A 50 -7.58 -13.13 4.21
C PRO A 50 -6.58 -12.26 5.00
N PRO A 51 -5.98 -12.79 6.08
CA PRO A 51 -4.98 -12.07 6.85
C PRO A 51 -3.85 -11.53 5.95
N PRO A 52 -3.46 -10.25 6.12
CA PRO A 52 -2.40 -9.67 5.31
C PRO A 52 -1.03 -10.28 5.65
N PRO A 53 -0.07 -10.27 4.70
CA PRO A 53 1.28 -10.74 4.97
C PRO A 53 1.96 -9.86 6.03
N GLN A 54 2.72 -10.50 6.92
CA GLN A 54 3.52 -9.79 7.90
C GLN A 54 4.83 -9.31 7.29
N VAL A 55 5.18 -8.06 7.58
CA VAL A 55 6.50 -7.50 7.26
C VAL A 55 7.48 -8.01 8.31
N THR A 56 8.58 -8.60 7.86
CA THR A 56 9.64 -9.15 8.69
C THR A 56 10.87 -8.25 8.68
N GLN A 57 11.83 -8.53 9.56
CA GLN A 57 13.14 -7.85 9.52
C GLN A 57 13.90 -8.11 8.22
N PHE A 58 13.74 -9.31 7.63
CA PHE A 58 14.35 -9.64 6.35
C PHE A 58 13.80 -8.76 5.22
N ASP A 59 12.48 -8.51 5.21
CA ASP A 59 11.87 -7.61 4.24
C ASP A 59 12.47 -6.20 4.33
N TRP A 60 12.68 -5.68 5.55
CA TRP A 60 13.32 -4.37 5.76
C TRP A 60 14.77 -4.28 5.32
N GLN A 61 15.52 -5.37 5.49
CA GLN A 61 16.93 -5.44 5.15
C GLN A 61 17.18 -5.72 3.67
N ASN A 62 16.14 -6.04 2.90
CA ASN A 62 16.28 -6.35 1.49
C ASN A 62 16.55 -5.07 0.67
N PRO A 63 17.78 -4.87 0.14
CA PRO A 63 18.12 -3.67 -0.64
C PRO A 63 17.44 -3.65 -2.02
N ASN A 64 16.83 -4.77 -2.42
CA ASN A 64 16.16 -4.91 -3.70
C ASN A 64 14.71 -4.41 -3.69
N ASN A 65 14.15 -4.10 -2.52
CA ASN A 65 12.81 -3.52 -2.45
C ASN A 65 12.80 -2.17 -3.17
N PRO A 66 11.97 -2.00 -4.21
CA PRO A 66 11.88 -0.74 -4.93
C PRO A 66 11.23 0.34 -4.06
N LYS A 67 11.46 1.59 -4.46
CA LYS A 67 10.79 2.77 -3.88
C LYS A 67 9.76 3.29 -4.86
N ALA A 68 8.56 3.59 -4.38
CA ALA A 68 7.54 4.27 -5.16
C ALA A 68 7.93 5.74 -5.40
N ILE A 69 7.87 6.18 -6.65
CA ILE A 69 8.06 7.58 -7.06
C ILE A 69 6.70 8.26 -7.17
N SER A 70 5.75 7.59 -7.82
CA SER A 70 4.39 8.11 -8.01
C SER A 70 3.40 6.96 -8.10
N LEU A 71 2.13 7.29 -7.94
CA LEU A 71 1.03 6.33 -7.99
C LEU A 71 -0.06 6.85 -8.93
N ASN A 72 -0.58 5.96 -9.77
CA ASN A 72 -1.79 6.20 -10.54
C ASN A 72 -2.87 5.21 -10.12
N CYS A 73 -3.98 5.73 -9.60
CA CYS A 73 -5.15 4.96 -9.21
C CYS A 73 -6.25 5.07 -10.27
N ARG A 74 -6.83 3.94 -10.64
CA ARG A 74 -8.03 3.88 -11.49
C ARG A 74 -9.05 2.96 -10.87
N GLU A 75 -10.24 3.50 -10.60
CA GLU A 75 -11.38 2.70 -10.18
C GLU A 75 -11.91 1.87 -11.35
N LEU A 76 -12.18 0.60 -11.08
CA LEU A 76 -12.80 -0.36 -11.97
C LEU A 76 -14.05 -0.91 -11.28
N PRO A 77 -15.00 -1.53 -12.01
CA PRO A 77 -16.17 -2.16 -11.40
C PRO A 77 -15.77 -3.17 -10.32
N GLY A 78 -15.95 -2.79 -9.05
CA GLY A 78 -15.63 -3.62 -7.89
C GLY A 78 -14.14 -3.78 -7.55
N LYS A 79 -13.25 -3.04 -8.20
CA LYS A 79 -11.80 -3.16 -8.00
C LYS A 79 -11.11 -1.80 -8.09
N LEU A 80 -9.97 -1.68 -7.44
CA LEU A 80 -9.05 -0.55 -7.58
C LEU A 80 -7.77 -1.03 -8.25
N ARG A 81 -7.41 -0.43 -9.38
CA ARG A 81 -6.11 -0.62 -10.00
C ARG A 81 -5.15 0.47 -9.51
N MET A 82 -4.04 0.06 -8.90
CA MET A 82 -2.98 0.92 -8.39
C MET A 82 -1.70 0.64 -9.19
N ALA A 83 -1.25 1.60 -9.98
CA ALA A 83 0.00 1.51 -10.73
C ALA A 83 1.07 2.39 -10.08
N PHE A 84 2.04 1.74 -9.43
CA PHE A 84 3.20 2.37 -8.83
C PHE A 84 4.31 2.49 -9.86
N ASN A 85 4.72 3.72 -10.14
CA ASN A 85 5.98 3.98 -10.82
C ASN A 85 7.10 3.85 -9.79
N LEU A 86 8.09 3.02 -10.10
CA LEU A 86 9.14 2.66 -9.16
C LEU A 86 10.48 3.31 -9.55
N ASP A 87 11.40 3.40 -8.58
CA ASP A 87 12.79 3.81 -8.78
C ASP A 87 13.58 2.91 -9.73
N ARG A 88 13.08 1.69 -9.95
CA ARG A 88 13.61 0.68 -10.87
C ARG A 88 12.49 -0.03 -11.59
N LYS A 89 12.75 -0.50 -12.81
CA LYS A 89 11.78 -1.27 -13.61
C LYS A 89 11.84 -2.77 -13.25
N PRO A 90 10.74 -3.52 -13.48
CA PRO A 90 9.44 -3.06 -13.98
C PRO A 90 8.63 -2.29 -12.92
N ASP A 91 7.71 -1.45 -13.37
CA ASP A 91 6.72 -0.82 -12.49
C ASP A 91 5.77 -1.87 -11.90
N LEU A 92 5.17 -1.57 -10.76
CA LEU A 92 4.25 -2.48 -10.08
C LEU A 92 2.81 -2.07 -10.31
N VAL A 93 1.98 -3.01 -10.76
CA VAL A 93 0.53 -2.83 -10.86
C VAL A 93 -0.16 -3.79 -9.91
N LEU A 94 -0.92 -3.24 -8.97
CA LEU A 94 -1.78 -3.98 -8.07
C LEU A 94 -3.24 -3.80 -8.49
N VAL A 95 -4.01 -4.88 -8.39
CA VAL A 95 -5.46 -4.85 -8.56
C VAL A 95 -6.07 -5.40 -7.29
N LEU A 96 -6.72 -4.53 -6.53
CA LEU A 96 -7.35 -4.85 -5.26
C LEU A 96 -8.86 -4.93 -5.46
N ASP A 97 -9.50 -5.94 -4.88
CA ASP A 97 -10.96 -5.95 -4.73
C ASP A 97 -11.40 -4.99 -3.62
N ARG A 98 -12.71 -4.79 -3.48
CA ARG A 98 -13.26 -3.85 -2.47
C ARG A 98 -12.82 -4.17 -1.05
N SER A 99 -12.75 -5.45 -0.68
CA SER A 99 -12.35 -5.89 0.67
C SER A 99 -10.89 -5.58 0.96
N ASN A 100 -9.98 -5.79 0.00
CA ASN A 100 -8.59 -5.41 0.15
C ASN A 100 -8.37 -3.89 0.10
N VAL A 101 -9.18 -3.13 -0.65
CA VAL A 101 -9.12 -1.66 -0.64
C VAL A 101 -9.51 -1.09 0.72
N GLU A 102 -10.58 -1.62 1.34
CA GLU A 102 -10.99 -1.19 2.67
C GLU A 102 -9.97 -1.58 3.73
N LEU A 103 -9.42 -2.80 3.66
CA LEU A 103 -8.32 -3.22 4.54
C LEU A 103 -7.11 -2.29 4.38
N LEU A 104 -6.71 -1.98 3.14
CA LEU A 104 -5.62 -1.05 2.86
C LEU A 104 -5.89 0.31 3.52
N ARG A 105 -7.08 0.89 3.31
CA ARG A 105 -7.48 2.18 3.88
C ARG A 105 -7.36 2.18 5.40
N GLN A 106 -7.87 1.16 6.07
CA GLN A 106 -7.79 1.04 7.54
C GLN A 106 -6.35 0.95 8.04
N ILE A 107 -5.51 0.15 7.38
CA ILE A 107 -4.09 0.02 7.74
C ILE A 107 -3.36 1.36 7.52
N LEU A 108 -3.58 2.06 6.41
CA LEU A 108 -2.92 3.33 6.15
C LEU A 108 -3.31 4.40 7.18
N VAL A 109 -4.58 4.45 7.59
CA VAL A 109 -5.04 5.36 8.67
C VAL A 109 -4.36 5.03 10.01
N MET A 110 -4.13 3.75 10.31
CA MET A 110 -3.39 3.37 11.52
C MET A 110 -1.94 3.90 11.48
N TYR A 111 -1.26 3.75 10.34
CA TYR A 111 0.11 4.22 10.16
C TYR A 111 0.25 5.73 9.94
N SER A 112 -0.83 6.45 9.66
CA SER A 112 -0.79 7.89 9.44
C SER A 112 -0.33 8.67 10.67
N ARG A 113 -0.40 8.07 11.87
CA ARG A 113 0.09 8.65 13.13
C ARG A 113 1.60 8.49 13.31
N GLU A 114 2.20 7.54 12.59
CA GLU A 114 3.63 7.23 12.65
C GLU A 114 4.39 7.88 11.47
N LEU A 115 3.68 8.37 10.46
CA LEU A 115 4.24 9.04 9.30
C LEU A 115 4.21 10.56 9.47
N ILE A 116 5.18 11.24 8.88
CA ILE A 116 5.26 12.70 8.85
C ILE A 116 4.70 13.20 7.52
N ASP A 117 3.65 14.00 7.57
CA ASP A 117 3.14 14.72 6.39
C ASP A 117 3.95 16.02 6.24
N LEU A 118 4.87 16.04 5.28
CA LEU A 118 5.70 17.22 5.00
C LEU A 118 4.96 18.28 4.17
N ASP A 119 3.80 17.93 3.60
CA ASP A 119 2.98 18.78 2.73
C ASP A 119 1.75 19.37 3.45
N ALA A 120 1.62 19.14 4.77
CA ALA A 120 0.47 19.56 5.60
C ALA A 120 0.57 20.97 6.18
#